data_AF-A0A7V4Y3N9-F1
#
_entry.id   AF-A0A7V4Y3N9-F1
#
_cell.length_a   1.000
_cell.length_b   1.000
_cell.length_c   1.000
_cell.angle_alpha   90.00
_cell.angle_beta   90.00
_cell.angle_gamma   90.00
#
_symmetry.space_group_name_H-M   'P 1'
#
loop_
_entity.id
_entity.type
_entity.pdbx_description
1 polymer ?
#
loop_
_entity_poly.entity_id
_entity_poly.type
_entity_poly.pdbx_seq_one_letter_code
_entity_poly.pdbx_strand_id
1 'polypeptide(L)'
;MTEAFEIAALWMLLAVLATILAHHSHISMALVEICLGMAASAVAERYSGPDALGANVDWLRFLATTGAVMLTFLAGAELEPATLRSKWKEVTMVGTIGFLAPFLGCTAVARYLLGWEVKASWLGGVALSTTSMAVVYAVMLETNLNKTRLGKG
;
A
#
# COMPACT_ATOMS: atom_id res chain seq x y z
N MET A 1 -9.63 -22.15 -20.25
CA MET A 1 -10.47 -22.05 -19.05
C MET A 1 -9.74 -22.57 -17.81
N THR A 2 -9.12 -23.74 -17.87
CA THR A 2 -8.32 -24.32 -16.77
C THR A 2 -7.18 -23.40 -16.30
N GLU A 3 -6.43 -22.80 -17.24
CA GLU A 3 -5.32 -21.89 -16.93
C GLU A 3 -5.75 -20.70 -16.05
N ALA A 4 -6.94 -20.11 -16.29
CA ALA A 4 -7.43 -18.99 -15.49
C ALA A 4 -7.72 -19.41 -14.04
N PHE A 5 -8.27 -20.62 -13.84
CA PHE A 5 -8.50 -21.17 -12.51
C PHE A 5 -7.20 -21.55 -11.80
N GLU A 6 -6.19 -22.04 -12.53
CA GLU A 6 -4.86 -22.33 -11.98
C GLU A 6 -4.17 -21.05 -11.49
N ILE A 7 -4.19 -19.99 -12.30
CA ILE A 7 -3.66 -18.67 -11.91
C ILE A 7 -4.42 -18.14 -10.69
N ALA A 8 -5.75 -18.15 -10.72
CA ALA A 8 -6.55 -17.69 -9.59
C ALA A 8 -6.28 -18.50 -8.31
N ALA A 9 -6.20 -19.83 -8.41
CA ALA A 9 -5.90 -20.70 -7.28
C ALA A 9 -4.51 -20.40 -6.69
N LEU A 10 -3.51 -20.15 -7.54
CA LEU A 10 -2.17 -19.80 -7.12
C LEU A 10 -2.14 -18.45 -6.38
N TRP A 11 -2.77 -17.41 -6.92
CA TRP A 11 -2.85 -16.10 -6.27
C TRP A 11 -3.61 -16.18 -4.93
N MET A 12 -4.70 -16.94 -4.87
CA MET A 12 -5.44 -17.15 -3.62
C MET A 12 -4.63 -17.93 -2.58
N LEU A 13 -3.88 -18.95 -3.01
CA LEU A 13 -2.98 -19.70 -2.12
C LEU A 13 -1.90 -18.78 -1.54
N LEU A 14 -1.28 -17.94 -2.37
CA LEU A 14 -0.29 -16.95 -1.92
C LEU A 14 -0.90 -15.95 -0.92
N ALA A 15 -2.10 -15.44 -1.17
CA ALA A 15 -2.79 -14.53 -0.25
C ALA A 15 -3.09 -15.19 1.12
N VAL A 16 -3.53 -16.45 1.12
CA VAL A 16 -3.74 -17.22 2.35
C VAL A 16 -2.43 -17.44 3.12
N LEU A 17 -1.36 -17.84 2.42
CA LEU A 17 -0.04 -18.00 3.03
C LEU A 17 0.49 -16.67 3.61
N ALA A 18 0.31 -15.57 2.89
CA ALA A 18 0.69 -14.24 3.36
C ALA A 18 -0.09 -13.87 4.64
N THR A 19 -1.39 -14.16 4.68
CA THR A 19 -2.24 -13.91 5.86
C THR A 19 -1.77 -14.70 7.07
N ILE A 20 -1.46 -15.99 6.91
CA ILE A 20 -0.95 -16.85 7.99
C ILE A 20 0.40 -16.32 8.50
N LEU A 21 1.30 -15.97 7.58
CA LEU A 21 2.63 -15.47 7.92
C LEU A 21 2.58 -14.10 8.61
N ALA A 22 1.70 -13.20 8.15
CA ALA A 22 1.46 -11.90 8.77
C ALA A 22 0.97 -12.04 10.22
N HIS A 23 0.03 -12.98 10.44
CA HIS A 23 -0.49 -13.27 11.77
C HIS A 23 0.60 -13.77 12.72
N HIS A 24 1.49 -14.65 12.24
CA HIS A 24 2.56 -15.19 13.07
C HIS A 24 3.69 -14.18 13.35
N SER A 25 3.97 -13.29 12.39
CA SER A 25 5.10 -12.36 12.47
C SER A 25 4.76 -11.03 13.15
N HIS A 26 3.49 -10.78 13.49
CA HIS A 26 3.00 -9.47 13.99
C HIS A 26 3.33 -8.30 13.03
N ILE A 27 3.27 -8.55 11.72
CA ILE A 27 3.51 -7.53 10.68
C ILE A 27 2.18 -7.23 9.98
N SER A 28 2.03 -6.01 9.44
CA SER A 28 0.87 -5.64 8.61
C SER A 28 0.63 -6.64 7.48
N MET A 29 -0.60 -7.14 7.38
CA MET A 29 -1.03 -8.12 6.36
C MET A 29 -0.68 -7.66 4.93
N ALA A 30 -1.00 -6.40 4.59
CA ALA A 30 -0.72 -5.85 3.27
C ALA A 30 0.79 -5.84 2.95
N LEU A 31 1.65 -5.59 3.93
CA LEU A 31 3.11 -5.61 3.72
C LEU A 31 3.57 -7.03 3.38
N VAL A 32 3.06 -8.03 4.10
CA VAL A 32 3.41 -9.44 3.85
C VAL A 32 2.87 -9.93 2.51
N GLU A 33 1.67 -9.54 2.12
CA GLU A 33 1.10 -9.84 0.79
C GLU A 33 1.98 -9.28 -0.33
N ILE A 34 2.43 -8.03 -0.22
CA ILE A 34 3.33 -7.40 -1.20
C ILE A 34 4.68 -8.13 -1.24
N CYS A 35 5.29 -8.40 -0.08
CA CYS A 35 6.57 -9.10 0.00
C CYS A 35 6.49 -10.52 -0.56
N LEU A 36 5.46 -11.28 -0.21
CA LEU A 36 5.26 -12.64 -0.70
C LEU A 36 4.98 -12.65 -2.20
N GLY A 37 4.16 -11.71 -2.70
CA GLY A 37 3.90 -11.53 -4.13
C GLY A 37 5.16 -11.21 -4.90
N MET A 38 5.99 -10.26 -4.44
CA MET A 38 7.28 -9.94 -5.06
C MET A 38 8.23 -11.13 -5.06
N ALA A 39 8.34 -11.86 -3.95
CA ALA A 39 9.19 -13.03 -3.84
C ALA A 39 8.70 -14.17 -4.77
N ALA A 40 7.40 -14.43 -4.80
CA ALA A 40 6.78 -15.42 -5.69
C ALA A 40 7.03 -15.06 -7.16
N SER A 41 6.84 -13.79 -7.55
CA SER A 41 7.12 -13.32 -8.91
C SER A 41 8.58 -13.52 -9.29
N ALA A 42 9.52 -13.12 -8.44
CA ALA A 42 10.95 -13.27 -8.71
C ALA A 42 11.37 -14.74 -8.85
N VAL A 43 10.82 -15.64 -8.02
CA VAL A 43 11.07 -17.07 -8.11
C VAL A 43 10.44 -17.66 -9.38
N ALA A 44 9.18 -17.33 -9.67
CA ALA A 44 8.48 -17.83 -10.84
C ALA A 44 9.16 -17.38 -12.14
N GLU A 45 9.58 -16.12 -12.24
CA GLU A 45 10.33 -15.59 -13.39
C GLU A 45 11.65 -16.33 -13.62
N ARG A 46 12.34 -16.72 -12.55
CA ARG A 46 13.61 -17.42 -12.63
C ARG A 46 13.48 -18.85 -13.16
N TYR A 47 12.44 -19.57 -12.78
CA TYR A 47 12.29 -21.00 -13.11
C TYR A 47 11.37 -21.26 -14.30
N SER A 48 10.31 -20.47 -14.47
CA SER A 48 9.26 -20.70 -15.46
C SER A 48 9.22 -19.65 -16.57
N GLY A 49 10.06 -18.61 -16.49
CA GLY A 49 10.15 -17.54 -17.48
C GLY A 49 9.31 -16.30 -17.15
N PRO A 50 9.44 -15.23 -17.94
CA PRO A 50 8.76 -13.96 -17.69
C PRO A 50 7.23 -14.13 -17.66
N ASP A 51 6.58 -13.41 -16.75
CA ASP A 51 5.11 -13.41 -16.54
C ASP A 51 4.52 -14.79 -16.17
N ALA A 52 5.31 -15.68 -15.58
CA ALA A 52 4.86 -17.02 -15.17
C ALA A 52 3.70 -17.04 -14.17
N LEU A 53 3.49 -15.97 -13.39
CA LEU A 53 2.33 -15.82 -12.49
C LEU A 53 1.09 -15.23 -13.19
N GLY A 54 1.19 -14.89 -14.48
CA GLY A 54 0.13 -14.23 -15.24
C GLY A 54 -0.27 -12.88 -14.65
N ALA A 55 0.68 -12.11 -14.09
CA ALA A 55 0.39 -10.83 -13.44
C ALA A 55 -0.19 -9.80 -14.42
N ASN A 56 0.12 -9.93 -15.70
CA ASN A 56 -0.30 -8.99 -16.75
C ASN A 56 -1.57 -9.42 -17.51
N VAL A 57 -2.23 -10.52 -17.14
CA VAL A 57 -3.48 -10.92 -17.80
C VAL A 57 -4.60 -9.91 -17.52
N ASP A 58 -5.39 -9.57 -18.54
CA ASP A 58 -6.33 -8.45 -18.48
C ASP A 58 -7.36 -8.57 -17.34
N TRP A 59 -7.88 -9.77 -17.09
CA TRP A 59 -8.88 -10.00 -16.04
C TRP A 59 -8.29 -9.81 -14.63
N LEU A 60 -7.03 -10.21 -14.42
CA LEU A 60 -6.36 -10.06 -13.13
C LEU A 60 -5.98 -8.59 -12.89
N ARG A 61 -5.51 -7.90 -13.94
CA ARG A 61 -5.24 -6.46 -13.90
C ARG A 61 -6.51 -5.65 -13.65
N PHE A 62 -7.63 -6.04 -14.26
CA PHE A 62 -8.94 -5.47 -13.99
C PHE A 62 -9.36 -5.65 -12.52
N LEU A 63 -9.19 -6.86 -11.96
CA LEU A 63 -9.49 -7.11 -10.54
C LEU A 63 -8.58 -6.31 -9.61
N ALA A 64 -7.28 -6.27 -9.87
CA ALA A 64 -6.31 -5.54 -9.04
C ALA A 64 -6.61 -4.03 -9.02
N THR A 65 -6.88 -3.44 -10.19
CA THR A 65 -7.23 -2.02 -10.30
C THR A 65 -8.59 -1.71 -9.67
N THR A 66 -9.59 -2.56 -9.87
CA THR A 66 -10.90 -2.43 -9.23
C THR A 66 -10.80 -2.53 -7.72
N GLY A 67 -10.03 -3.49 -7.21
CA GLY A 67 -9.76 -3.67 -5.78
C GLY A 67 -9.10 -2.43 -5.16
N ALA A 68 -8.06 -1.88 -5.82
CA ALA A 68 -7.39 -0.67 -5.35
C ALA A 68 -8.36 0.55 -5.26
N VAL A 69 -9.22 0.73 -6.26
CA VAL A 69 -10.25 1.78 -6.25
C VAL A 69 -11.28 1.54 -5.15
N MET A 70 -11.77 0.31 -5.00
CA MET A 70 -12.75 -0.07 -3.98
C MET A 70 -12.21 0.14 -2.56
N LEU A 71 -10.96 -0.24 -2.29
CA LEU A 71 -10.31 -0.02 -0.99
C LEU A 71 -10.18 1.48 -0.66
N THR A 72 -9.79 2.29 -1.66
CA THR A 72 -9.69 3.75 -1.49
C THR A 72 -11.07 4.38 -1.27
N PHE A 73 -12.09 3.91 -1.98
CA PHE A 73 -13.47 4.34 -1.80
C PHE A 73 -13.99 3.99 -0.41
N LEU A 74 -13.75 2.76 0.06
CA LEU A 74 -14.18 2.32 1.39
C LEU A 74 -13.50 3.15 2.49
N ALA A 75 -12.19 3.42 2.36
CA ALA A 75 -11.48 4.29 3.28
C ALA A 75 -12.09 5.70 3.34
N GLY A 76 -12.58 6.22 2.21
CA GLY A 76 -13.33 7.47 2.16
C GLY A 76 -14.74 7.38 2.76
N ALA A 77 -15.41 6.24 2.58
CA ALA A 77 -16.75 5.98 3.12
C ALA A 77 -16.77 5.80 4.64
N GLU A 78 -15.66 5.33 5.23
CA GLU A 78 -15.48 5.22 6.68
C GLU A 78 -15.28 6.57 7.39
N LEU A 79 -15.02 7.66 6.64
CA LEU A 79 -14.82 8.99 7.22
C LEU A 79 -16.14 9.61 7.68
N GLU A 80 -16.23 9.99 8.96
CA GLU A 80 -17.40 10.66 9.51
C GLU A 80 -17.46 12.15 9.09
N PRO A 81 -18.50 12.59 8.34
CA PRO A 81 -18.55 13.94 7.81
C PRO A 81 -18.64 15.04 8.88
N ALA A 82 -19.28 14.74 10.02
CA ALA A 82 -19.42 15.67 11.13
C ALA A 82 -18.06 16.00 11.77
N THR A 83 -17.26 14.97 12.02
CA THR A 83 -15.90 15.09 12.56
C THR A 83 -15.00 15.87 11.60
N LEU A 84 -15.04 15.55 10.30
CA LEU A 84 -14.28 16.27 9.28
C LEU A 84 -14.65 17.76 9.22
N ARG A 85 -15.95 18.11 9.32
CA ARG A 85 -16.39 19.52 9.35
C ARG A 85 -15.92 20.26 10.60
N SER A 86 -15.98 19.61 11.77
CA SER A 86 -15.55 20.23 13.03
C SER A 86 -14.04 20.53 13.06
N LYS A 87 -13.23 19.72 12.37
CA LYS A 87 -11.76 19.80 12.34
C LYS A 87 -11.17 20.16 10.98
N TRP A 88 -11.97 20.72 10.07
CA TRP A 88 -11.58 20.88 8.67
C TRP A 88 -10.27 21.66 8.46
N LYS A 89 -10.01 22.71 9.26
CA LYS A 89 -8.76 23.47 9.20
C LYS A 89 -7.55 22.64 9.62
N GLU A 90 -7.68 21.90 10.72
CA GLU A 90 -6.62 21.02 11.25
C GLU A 90 -6.34 19.90 10.24
N VAL A 91 -7.37 19.19 9.78
CA VAL A 91 -7.25 18.08 8.83
C VAL A 91 -6.66 18.54 7.49
N THR A 92 -7.12 19.67 6.94
CA THR A 92 -6.60 20.18 5.66
C THR A 92 -5.13 20.60 5.78
N MET A 93 -4.77 21.27 6.87
CA MET A 93 -3.39 21.72 7.08
C MET A 93 -2.44 20.53 7.32
N VAL A 94 -2.84 19.59 8.18
CA VAL A 94 -2.05 18.38 8.47
C VAL A 94 -1.96 17.50 7.23
N GLY A 95 -3.05 17.31 6.48
CA GLY A 95 -3.03 16.55 5.23
C GLY A 95 -2.16 17.19 4.16
N THR A 96 -2.26 18.51 3.98
CA THR A 96 -1.47 19.22 2.97
C THR A 96 0.02 19.20 3.28
N ILE A 97 0.40 19.52 4.52
CA ILE A 97 1.81 19.49 4.95
C ILE A 97 2.32 18.04 4.97
N GLY A 98 1.50 17.12 5.47
CA GLY A 98 1.79 15.68 5.53
C GLY A 98 2.02 15.05 4.16
N PHE A 99 1.43 15.59 3.10
CA PHE A 99 1.71 15.18 1.72
C PHE A 99 2.89 15.96 1.11
N LEU A 100 2.84 17.29 1.14
CA LEU A 100 3.81 18.15 0.43
C LEU A 100 5.24 18.02 0.97
N ALA A 101 5.41 17.90 2.30
CA ALA A 101 6.73 17.79 2.89
C ALA A 101 7.47 16.52 2.44
N PRO A 102 6.91 15.29 2.58
CA PRO A 102 7.57 14.10 2.05
C PRO A 102 7.61 14.08 0.53
N PHE A 103 6.60 14.58 -0.19
CA PHE A 103 6.63 14.68 -1.65
C PHE A 103 7.85 15.48 -2.17
N LEU A 104 8.02 16.70 -1.66
CA LEU A 104 9.15 17.55 -2.06
C LEU A 104 10.48 17.03 -1.52
N GLY A 105 10.49 16.51 -0.28
CA GLY A 105 11.67 15.90 0.32
C GLY A 105 12.19 14.71 -0.50
N CYS A 106 11.33 13.75 -0.81
CA CYS A 106 11.67 12.59 -1.63
C CYS A 106 12.04 12.98 -3.06
N THR A 107 11.33 13.94 -3.67
CA THR A 107 11.69 14.47 -5.00
C THR A 107 13.08 15.09 -5.00
N ALA A 108 13.41 15.91 -3.99
CA ALA A 108 14.70 16.55 -3.85
C ALA A 108 15.82 15.52 -3.62
N VAL A 109 15.59 14.54 -2.75
CA VAL A 109 16.53 13.42 -2.56
C VAL A 109 16.76 12.67 -3.87
N ALA A 110 15.69 12.29 -4.58
CA ALA A 110 15.81 11.59 -5.86
C ALA A 110 16.58 12.42 -6.90
N ARG A 111 16.33 13.73 -6.97
CA ARG A 111 16.96 14.60 -7.97
C ARG A 111 18.42 14.93 -7.65
N TYR A 112 18.72 15.26 -6.39
CA TYR A 112 20.00 15.83 -5.98
C TYR A 112 20.95 14.82 -5.36
N LEU A 113 20.45 13.80 -4.66
CA LEU A 113 21.31 12.77 -4.06
C LEU A 113 21.43 11.53 -4.97
N LEU A 114 20.33 11.09 -5.58
CA LEU A 114 20.33 9.91 -6.45
C LEU A 114 20.56 10.23 -7.93
N GLY A 115 20.53 11.51 -8.31
CA GLY A 115 20.80 11.96 -9.68
C GLY A 115 19.73 11.54 -10.70
N TRP A 116 18.50 11.24 -10.27
CA TRP A 116 17.43 10.84 -11.18
C TRP A 116 17.00 11.99 -12.10
N GLU A 117 16.49 11.64 -13.29
CA GLU A 117 15.85 12.62 -14.16
C GLU A 117 14.65 13.28 -13.48
N VAL A 118 14.36 14.53 -13.87
CA VAL A 118 13.29 15.34 -13.28
C VAL A 118 11.94 14.60 -13.24
N LYS A 119 11.55 13.95 -14.33
CA LYS A 119 10.29 13.19 -14.40
C LYS A 119 10.27 12.00 -13.43
N ALA A 120 11.37 11.26 -13.34
CA ALA A 120 11.51 10.14 -12.41
C ALA A 120 11.53 10.60 -10.96
N SER A 121 12.18 11.75 -10.66
CA SER A 121 12.17 12.34 -9.32
C SER A 121 10.77 12.71 -8.86
N TRP A 122 9.96 13.32 -9.73
CA TRP A 122 8.56 13.64 -9.41
C TRP A 122 7.74 12.36 -9.13
N LEU A 123 7.89 11.32 -9.96
CA LEU A 123 7.23 10.03 -9.74
C LEU A 123 7.65 9.39 -8.41
N GLY A 124 8.94 9.42 -8.08
CA GLY A 124 9.45 8.93 -6.80
C GLY A 124 8.89 9.71 -5.61
N GLY A 125 8.76 11.03 -5.74
CA GLY A 125 8.10 11.88 -4.76
C GLY A 125 6.65 11.48 -4.51
N VAL A 126 5.85 11.32 -5.59
CA VAL A 126 4.44 10.90 -5.48
C VAL A 126 4.35 9.53 -4.79
N ALA A 127 5.14 8.56 -5.25
CA ALA A 127 5.10 7.19 -4.74
C ALA A 127 5.39 7.07 -3.23
N LEU A 128 6.24 7.95 -2.69
CA LEU A 128 6.67 7.91 -1.28
C LEU A 128 5.88 8.87 -0.36
N SER A 129 5.00 9.70 -0.91
CA SER A 129 4.27 10.74 -0.17
C SER A 129 2.97 10.27 0.49
N THR A 130 2.49 9.07 0.16
CA THR A 130 1.24 8.51 0.72
C THR A 130 1.51 7.78 2.03
N THR A 131 0.87 8.20 3.11
CA THR A 131 0.99 7.57 4.43
C THR A 131 -0.04 6.44 4.60
N SER A 132 0.38 5.30 5.16
CA SER A 132 -0.53 4.18 5.47
C SER A 132 -1.00 4.22 6.93
N MET A 133 -2.24 4.64 7.14
CA MET A 133 -2.86 4.65 8.48
C MET A 133 -2.95 3.26 9.10
N ALA A 134 -3.10 2.21 8.28
CA ALA A 134 -3.21 0.84 8.76
C ALA A 134 -1.95 0.39 9.53
N VAL A 135 -0.76 0.75 9.04
CA VAL A 135 0.51 0.43 9.70
C VAL A 135 0.70 1.28 10.96
N VAL A 136 0.39 2.58 10.88
CA VAL A 136 0.47 3.48 12.04
C VAL A 136 -0.44 3.01 13.17
N TYR A 137 -1.68 2.63 12.85
CA TYR A 137 -2.64 2.13 13.83
C TYR A 137 -2.17 0.83 14.50
N ALA A 138 -1.60 -0.11 13.75
CA ALA A 138 -1.01 -1.33 14.30
C ALA A 138 0.11 -1.00 15.32
N VAL A 139 1.04 -0.12 14.95
CA VAL A 139 2.12 0.34 15.84
C VAL A 139 1.56 1.07 17.07
N MET A 140 0.51 1.88 16.91
CA MET A 140 -0.11 2.60 18.03
C MET A 140 -0.80 1.67 19.05
N LEU A 141 -1.35 0.56 18.59
CA LEU A 141 -1.89 -0.49 19.46
C LEU A 141 -0.77 -1.23 20.18
N GLU A 142 0.29 -1.62 19.47
CA GLU A 142 1.45 -2.33 20.04
C GLU A 142 2.20 -1.50 21.08
N THR A 143 2.41 -0.21 20.79
CA THR A 143 3.10 0.72 21.69
C THR A 143 2.22 1.26 22.83
N ASN A 144 0.96 0.81 22.93
CA ASN A 144 -0.06 1.35 23.86
C ASN A 144 -0.34 2.86 23.71
N LEU A 145 0.17 3.51 22.65
CA LEU A 145 -0.05 4.94 22.39
C LEU A 145 -1.52 5.27 22.09
N ASN A 146 -2.35 4.27 21.75
CA ASN A 146 -3.80 4.41 21.61
C ASN A 146 -4.49 4.98 22.87
N LYS A 147 -3.91 4.83 24.06
CA LYS A 147 -4.46 5.38 25.31
C LYS A 147 -4.15 6.88 25.50
N THR A 148 -3.25 7.43 24.70
CA THR A 148 -2.81 8.83 24.79
C THR A 148 -3.61 9.72 23.83
N ARG A 149 -3.53 11.04 24.03
CA ARG A 149 -4.22 12.04 23.19
C ARG A 149 -3.87 11.95 21.68
N LEU A 150 -2.73 11.33 21.35
CA LEU A 150 -2.27 11.10 19.98
C LEU A 150 -3.06 10.02 19.24
N GLY A 151 -3.73 9.09 19.95
CA GLY A 151 -4.50 7.99 19.34
C GLY A 151 -5.99 8.21 19.20
N LYS A 152 -6.49 9.38 19.61
CA LYS A 152 -7.92 9.74 19.52
C LYS A 152 -8.17 10.82 18.47
N GLY A 153 -7.19 11.10 17.60
CA GLY A 153 -7.25 12.09 16.53
C GLY A 153 -7.27 11.43 15.17
#